data_AF-H5SHG2-F1
#
_entry.id   AF-H5SHG2-F1
#
_cell.length_a   1.000
_cell.length_b   1.000
_cell.length_c   1.000
_cell.angle_alpha   90.00
_cell.angle_beta   90.00
_cell.angle_gamma   90.00
#
_symmetry.space_group_name_H-M   'P 1'
#
loop_
_entity.id
_entity.type
_entity.pdbx_description
1 polymer ?
#
loop_
_entity_poly.entity_id
_entity_poly.type
_entity_poly.pdbx_seq_one_letter_code
_entity_poly.pdbx_strand_id
1 'polypeptide(L)'
;MKLNLESKYKTDLLMWAGILVVSVVFLGIFMVFTTTSPLELIKKILSAILIMFLPGYVIVKLYLDDFKLTENAALDKFILSFALSIIPVQSLAFLVNYFAIHSLELDQEIRIGLENWVPLIIVLLVIAVAVGLKFFHGRLAALWQRLSAWSSQKLGESGPMILLILTTFLTLAVLFGLVRLILFVVIKASGFQPY
;
A
#
# COMPACT_ATOMS: atom_id res chain seq x y z
N MET A 1 27.77 12.79 11.03
CA MET A 1 27.20 12.84 9.67
C MET A 1 26.14 13.93 9.66
N LYS A 2 26.45 15.12 9.11
CA LYS A 2 25.45 16.21 9.00
C LYS A 2 24.44 15.80 7.92
N LEU A 3 23.24 15.42 8.33
CA LEU A 3 22.10 15.20 7.42
C LEU A 3 21.83 16.51 6.68
N ASN A 4 22.09 16.55 5.37
CA ASN A 4 21.72 17.68 4.53
C ASN A 4 20.22 17.63 4.26
N LEU A 5 19.43 18.00 5.27
CA LEU A 5 17.97 17.96 5.26
C LEU A 5 17.38 18.84 4.15
N GLU A 6 18.06 19.94 3.84
CA GLU A 6 17.66 20.89 2.81
C GLU A 6 17.72 20.27 1.40
N SER A 7 18.79 19.52 1.09
CA SER A 7 18.89 18.83 -0.20
C SER A 7 17.86 17.72 -0.34
N LYS A 8 17.57 16.98 0.74
CA LYS A 8 16.56 15.91 0.72
C LYS A 8 15.15 16.46 0.53
N TYR A 9 14.80 17.54 1.22
CA TYR A 9 13.53 18.22 1.06
C TYR A 9 13.34 18.76 -0.37
N LYS A 10 14.40 19.36 -0.94
CA LYS A 10 14.39 19.83 -2.33
C LYS A 10 14.12 18.69 -3.32
N THR A 11 14.74 17.53 -3.13
CA THR A 11 14.50 16.35 -3.97
C THR A 11 13.05 15.85 -3.88
N ASP A 12 12.50 15.75 -2.67
CA ASP A 12 11.10 15.35 -2.46
C ASP A 12 10.14 16.35 -3.15
N LEU A 13 10.40 17.65 -2.99
CA LEU A 13 9.59 18.71 -3.60
C LEU A 13 9.66 18.67 -5.13
N LEU A 14 10.84 18.44 -5.71
CA LEU A 14 11.00 18.30 -7.16
C LEU A 14 10.25 17.08 -7.71
N MET A 15 10.27 15.95 -7.00
CA MET A 15 9.50 14.76 -7.37
C MET A 15 7.99 15.05 -7.38
N TRP A 16 7.46 15.59 -6.29
CA TRP A 16 6.03 15.90 -6.17
C TRP A 16 5.58 17.00 -7.14
N ALA A 17 6.42 18.02 -7.37
CA ALA A 17 6.16 19.05 -8.36
C ALA A 17 6.11 18.46 -9.77
N GLY A 18 7.02 17.56 -10.12
CA GLY A 18 7.00 16.85 -11.41
C GLY A 18 5.71 16.05 -11.61
N ILE A 19 5.28 15.30 -10.59
CA ILE A 19 3.99 14.57 -10.61
C ILE A 19 2.84 15.53 -10.84
N LEU A 20 2.81 16.67 -10.13
CA LEU A 20 1.73 17.64 -10.24
C LEU A 20 1.67 18.29 -11.62
N VAL A 21 2.82 18.68 -12.19
CA VAL A 21 2.90 19.27 -13.54
C VAL A 21 2.35 18.30 -14.58
N VAL A 22 2.79 17.04 -14.55
CA VAL A 22 2.27 16.00 -15.46
C VAL A 22 0.76 15.83 -15.28
N SER A 23 0.29 15.83 -14.04
CA SER A 23 -1.13 15.67 -13.71
C SER A 23 -2.00 16.82 -14.22
N VAL A 24 -1.49 18.05 -14.20
CA VAL A 24 -2.17 19.22 -14.78
C VAL A 24 -2.30 19.11 -16.29
N VAL A 25 -1.28 18.58 -16.98
CA VAL A 25 -1.37 18.32 -18.43
C VAL A 25 -2.47 17.29 -18.72
N PHE A 26 -2.52 16.18 -17.97
CA PHE A 26 -3.58 15.19 -18.11
C PHE A 26 -4.96 15.77 -17.79
N LEU A 27 -5.09 16.58 -16.75
CA LEU A 27 -6.32 17.31 -16.44
C LEU A 27 -6.80 18.14 -17.63
N GLY A 28 -5.90 18.92 -18.22
CA GLY A 28 -6.21 19.75 -19.40
C GLY A 28 -6.70 18.92 -20.58
N ILE A 29 -6.08 17.77 -20.84
CA ILE A 29 -6.52 16.85 -21.90
C ILE A 29 -7.88 16.25 -21.57
N PHE A 30 -8.08 15.71 -20.36
CA PHE A 30 -9.35 15.08 -19.98
C PHE A 30 -10.51 16.07 -19.96
N MET A 31 -10.28 17.33 -19.58
CA MET A 31 -11.28 18.42 -19.60
C MET A 31 -11.86 18.64 -21.00
N VAL A 32 -11.11 18.33 -22.07
CA VAL A 32 -11.60 18.46 -23.46
C VAL A 32 -12.58 17.33 -23.82
N PHE A 33 -12.47 16.17 -23.17
CA PHE A 33 -13.22 14.96 -23.53
C PHE A 33 -14.28 14.54 -22.51
N THR A 34 -14.37 15.21 -21.36
CA THR A 34 -15.30 14.86 -20.29
C THR A 34 -16.34 15.94 -20.04
N THR A 35 -17.57 15.51 -19.74
CA THR A 35 -18.66 16.37 -19.25
C THR A 35 -18.64 16.50 -17.71
N THR A 36 -17.67 15.87 -17.04
CA THR A 36 -17.51 15.91 -15.59
C THR A 36 -17.12 17.31 -15.12
N SER A 37 -17.65 17.74 -13.99
CA SER A 37 -17.28 19.04 -13.42
C SER A 37 -15.76 19.13 -13.16
N PRO A 38 -15.11 20.28 -13.42
CA PRO A 38 -13.67 20.43 -13.23
C PRO A 38 -13.20 20.08 -11.81
N LEU A 39 -14.02 20.42 -10.81
CA LEU A 39 -13.72 20.14 -9.40
C LEU A 39 -13.71 18.64 -9.09
N GLU A 40 -14.67 17.88 -9.62
CA GLU A 40 -14.70 16.43 -9.43
C GLU A 40 -13.54 15.74 -10.14
N LEU A 41 -13.18 16.22 -11.33
CA LEU A 41 -12.03 15.69 -12.06
C LEU A 41 -10.72 15.91 -11.30
N ILE A 42 -10.52 17.10 -10.73
CA ILE A 42 -9.37 17.41 -9.86
C ILE A 42 -9.33 16.47 -8.66
N LYS A 43 -10.47 16.28 -7.96
CA LYS A 43 -10.55 15.36 -6.82
C LYS A 43 -10.15 13.93 -7.21
N LYS A 44 -10.69 13.42 -8.33
CA LYS A 44 -10.38 12.06 -8.82
C LYS A 44 -8.90 11.90 -9.15
N ILE A 45 -8.29 12.89 -9.82
CA ILE A 45 -6.88 12.83 -10.19
C ILE A 45 -5.96 12.94 -8.97
N LEU A 46 -6.25 13.85 -8.04
CA LEU A 46 -5.49 13.94 -6.78
C LEU A 46 -5.59 12.65 -5.97
N SER A 47 -6.79 12.08 -5.82
CA SER A 47 -6.98 10.79 -5.16
C SER A 47 -6.19 9.68 -5.85
N ALA A 48 -6.23 9.62 -7.18
CA ALA A 48 -5.50 8.62 -7.95
C ALA A 48 -3.97 8.75 -7.76
N ILE A 49 -3.43 9.97 -7.77
CA ILE A 49 -2.01 10.23 -7.50
C ILE A 49 -1.64 9.77 -6.09
N LEU A 50 -2.44 10.12 -5.09
CA LEU A 50 -2.19 9.72 -3.71
C LEU A 50 -2.21 8.20 -3.57
N ILE A 51 -3.19 7.52 -4.17
CA ILE A 51 -3.27 6.06 -4.13
C ILE A 51 -2.07 5.41 -4.85
N MET A 52 -1.66 5.96 -6.00
CA MET A 52 -0.57 5.39 -6.80
C MET A 52 0.82 5.67 -6.25
N PHE A 53 1.07 6.82 -5.62
CA PHE A 53 2.43 7.22 -5.24
C PHE A 53 2.66 7.27 -3.73
N LEU A 54 1.65 7.61 -2.93
CA LEU A 54 1.86 7.85 -1.50
C LEU A 54 2.38 6.61 -0.74
N PRO A 55 1.82 5.39 -0.92
CA PRO A 55 2.31 4.20 -0.22
C PRO A 55 3.77 3.90 -0.56
N GLY A 56 4.10 3.88 -1.85
CA GLY A 56 5.46 3.60 -2.28
C GLY A 56 6.45 4.70 -1.90
N TYR A 57 6.03 5.97 -1.93
CA TYR A 57 6.85 7.09 -1.43
C TYR A 57 7.16 6.95 0.06
N VAL A 58 6.18 6.56 0.88
CA VAL A 58 6.42 6.27 2.30
C VAL A 58 7.42 5.13 2.46
N ILE A 59 7.30 4.05 1.68
CA ILE A 59 8.26 2.93 1.71
C ILE A 59 9.66 3.41 1.32
N VAL A 60 9.79 4.16 0.22
CA VAL A 60 11.08 4.73 -0.21
C VAL A 60 11.67 5.60 0.89
N LYS A 61 10.88 6.49 1.50
CA LYS A 61 11.37 7.38 2.56
C LYS A 61 11.79 6.64 3.83
N LEU A 62 11.11 5.55 4.17
CA LEU A 62 11.43 4.77 5.37
C LEU A 62 12.62 3.82 5.16
N TYR A 63 12.81 3.28 3.96
CA TYR A 63 13.73 2.17 3.73
C TYR A 63 14.80 2.42 2.68
N LEU A 64 14.54 3.27 1.70
CA LEU A 64 15.37 3.44 0.50
C LEU A 64 15.73 4.91 0.23
N ASP A 65 15.69 5.79 1.23
CA ASP A 65 15.83 7.24 1.03
C ASP A 65 17.20 7.65 0.49
N ASP A 66 18.23 6.83 0.72
CA ASP A 66 19.59 7.03 0.22
C ASP A 66 19.91 6.17 -1.01
N PHE A 67 18.94 5.40 -1.53
CA PHE A 67 19.12 4.54 -2.69
C PHE A 67 19.12 5.36 -3.98
N LYS A 68 20.12 5.14 -4.85
CA LYS A 68 20.30 5.84 -6.11
C LYS A 68 20.41 4.84 -7.26
N LEU A 69 19.53 4.98 -8.24
CA LEU A 69 19.54 4.24 -9.50
C LEU A 69 20.18 5.06 -10.61
N THR A 70 19.95 6.38 -10.61
CA THR A 70 20.43 7.31 -11.61
C THR A 70 21.11 8.52 -10.97
N GLU A 71 21.61 9.43 -11.79
CA GLU A 71 22.14 10.72 -11.33
C GLU A 71 21.04 11.67 -10.84
N ASN A 72 19.77 11.40 -11.19
CA ASN A 72 18.62 12.21 -10.79
C ASN A 72 17.85 11.55 -9.64
N ALA A 73 18.17 11.97 -8.41
CA ALA A 73 17.53 11.44 -7.20
C ALA A 73 16.01 11.66 -7.14
N ALA A 74 15.47 12.70 -7.78
CA ALA A 74 14.02 12.92 -7.83
C ALA A 74 13.34 11.91 -8.76
N LEU A 75 13.98 11.59 -9.89
CA LEU A 75 13.52 10.56 -10.81
C LEU A 75 13.56 9.17 -10.16
N ASP A 76 14.63 8.85 -9.44
CA ASP A 76 14.75 7.58 -8.71
C ASP A 76 13.63 7.41 -7.68
N LYS A 77 13.39 8.45 -6.88
CA LYS A 77 12.29 8.45 -5.91
C LYS A 77 10.94 8.29 -6.61
N PHE A 78 10.72 8.93 -7.75
CA PHE A 78 9.50 8.77 -8.54
C PHE A 78 9.31 7.31 -9.00
N ILE A 79 10.32 6.72 -9.65
CA ILE A 79 10.27 5.36 -10.19
C ILE A 79 10.06 4.34 -9.07
N LEU A 80 10.83 4.45 -7.99
CA LEU A 80 10.73 3.53 -6.86
C LEU A 80 9.41 3.67 -6.13
N SER A 81 8.92 4.89 -5.93
CA SER A 81 7.62 5.12 -5.29
C SER A 81 6.49 4.52 -6.12
N PHE A 82 6.55 4.64 -7.44
CA PHE A 82 5.55 4.04 -8.32
C PHE A 82 5.61 2.51 -8.27
N ALA A 83 6.79 1.92 -8.48
CA ALA A 83 6.98 0.47 -8.51
C ALA A 83 6.62 -0.19 -7.17
N LEU A 84 7.07 0.39 -6.06
CA LEU A 84 6.79 -0.11 -4.71
C LEU A 84 5.35 0.12 -4.24
N SER A 85 4.60 0.98 -4.92
CA SER A 85 3.18 1.14 -4.65
C SER A 85 2.35 0.12 -5.44
N ILE A 86 2.68 -0.11 -6.71
CA ILE A 86 1.97 -1.07 -7.57
C ILE A 86 1.88 -2.45 -6.93
N ILE A 87 3.02 -2.99 -6.47
CA ILE A 87 3.08 -4.36 -5.95
C ILE A 87 2.10 -4.56 -4.77
N PRO A 88 2.20 -3.82 -3.65
CA PRO A 88 1.31 -4.03 -2.51
C PRO A 88 -0.11 -3.56 -2.80
N VAL A 89 -0.31 -2.40 -3.45
CA VAL A 89 -1.66 -1.84 -3.64
C VAL A 89 -2.46 -2.66 -4.66
N GLN A 90 -1.89 -2.98 -5.82
CA GLN A 90 -2.63 -3.72 -6.86
C GLN A 90 -2.86 -5.18 -6.47
N SER A 91 -1.90 -5.82 -5.80
CA SER A 91 -2.10 -7.21 -5.33
C SER A 91 -3.22 -7.28 -4.28
N LEU A 92 -3.25 -6.35 -3.32
CA LEU A 92 -4.33 -6.28 -2.34
C LEU A 92 -5.66 -5.94 -3.00
N ALA A 93 -5.70 -4.98 -3.93
CA ALA A 93 -6.92 -4.63 -4.65
C ALA A 93 -7.46 -5.81 -5.47
N PHE A 94 -6.58 -6.57 -6.12
CA PHE A 94 -6.95 -7.80 -6.82
C PHE A 94 -7.53 -8.84 -5.85
N LEU A 95 -6.87 -9.11 -4.73
CA LEU A 95 -7.35 -10.07 -3.74
C LEU A 95 -8.72 -9.67 -3.17
N VAL A 96 -8.88 -8.40 -2.78
CA VAL A 96 -10.16 -7.89 -2.25
C VAL A 96 -11.28 -8.08 -3.26
N ASN A 97 -11.06 -7.72 -4.53
CA ASN A 97 -12.05 -7.93 -5.60
C ASN A 97 -12.32 -9.41 -5.88
N TYR A 98 -11.27 -10.23 -5.91
CA TYR A 98 -11.39 -11.67 -6.14
C TYR A 98 -12.27 -12.33 -5.07
N PHE A 99 -12.01 -12.05 -3.79
CA PHE A 99 -12.79 -12.58 -2.67
C PHE A 99 -14.20 -11.98 -2.61
N ALA A 100 -14.39 -10.70 -2.95
CA ALA A 100 -15.72 -10.10 -3.01
C ALA A 100 -16.64 -10.85 -3.98
N ILE A 101 -16.12 -11.23 -5.15
CA ILE A 101 -16.87 -11.95 -6.19
C ILE A 101 -17.07 -13.41 -5.80
N HIS A 102 -16.00 -14.13 -5.45
CA HIS A 102 -16.04 -15.59 -5.37
C HIS A 102 -16.36 -16.14 -3.97
N SER A 103 -16.27 -15.31 -2.92
CA SER A 103 -16.49 -15.79 -1.55
C SER A 103 -17.69 -15.20 -0.84
N LEU A 104 -18.18 -14.04 -1.30
CA LEU A 104 -19.29 -13.33 -0.68
C LEU A 104 -20.48 -13.08 -1.61
N GLU A 105 -20.37 -13.47 -2.89
CA GLU A 105 -21.43 -13.28 -3.92
C GLU A 105 -22.04 -11.86 -3.88
N LEU A 106 -21.18 -10.85 -3.69
CA LEU A 106 -21.63 -9.47 -3.49
C LEU A 106 -22.34 -8.95 -4.74
N ASP A 107 -23.54 -8.41 -4.53
CA ASP A 107 -24.35 -7.82 -5.59
C ASP A 107 -23.64 -6.63 -6.26
N GLN A 108 -23.94 -6.42 -7.54
CA GLN A 108 -23.22 -5.48 -8.40
C GLN A 108 -23.37 -4.03 -7.90
N GLU A 109 -24.49 -3.69 -7.27
CA GLU A 109 -24.74 -2.36 -6.68
C GLU A 109 -23.84 -2.10 -5.46
N ILE A 110 -23.62 -3.11 -4.60
CA ILE A 110 -22.73 -3.00 -3.44
C ILE A 110 -21.29 -2.79 -3.93
N ARG A 111 -20.91 -3.48 -5.01
CA ARG A 111 -19.59 -3.36 -5.63
C ARG A 111 -19.29 -1.94 -6.13
N ILE A 112 -20.26 -1.26 -6.71
CA ILE A 112 -20.11 0.15 -7.14
C ILE A 112 -19.92 1.08 -5.92
N GLY A 113 -20.62 0.81 -4.81
CA GLY A 113 -20.42 1.52 -3.55
C GLY A 113 -19.04 1.26 -2.91
N LEU A 114 -18.49 0.05 -3.07
CA LEU A 114 -17.19 -0.39 -2.57
C LEU A 114 -16.00 0.29 -3.26
N GLU A 115 -16.12 0.60 -4.56
CA GLU A 115 -15.01 1.12 -5.40
C GLU A 115 -14.37 2.41 -4.87
N ASN A 116 -15.14 3.24 -4.16
CA ASN A 116 -14.64 4.52 -3.64
C ASN A 116 -13.82 4.39 -2.35
N TRP A 117 -14.06 3.36 -1.54
CA TRP A 117 -13.46 3.21 -0.21
C TRP A 117 -12.32 2.20 -0.16
N VAL A 118 -12.42 1.13 -0.95
CA VAL A 118 -11.43 0.04 -0.95
C VAL A 118 -10.01 0.54 -1.23
N PRO A 119 -9.75 1.39 -2.25
CA PRO A 119 -8.40 1.88 -2.52
C PRO A 119 -7.79 2.67 -1.35
N LEU A 120 -8.60 3.48 -0.68
CA LEU A 120 -8.15 4.31 0.45
C LEU A 120 -7.78 3.44 1.66
N ILE A 121 -8.59 2.42 1.96
CA ILE A 121 -8.30 1.48 3.05
C ILE A 121 -7.01 0.70 2.77
N ILE A 122 -6.82 0.25 1.52
CA ILE A 122 -5.59 -0.44 1.11
C ILE A 122 -4.38 0.47 1.28
N VAL A 123 -4.45 1.72 0.83
CA VAL A 123 -3.36 2.71 0.99
C VAL A 123 -2.98 2.89 2.46
N LEU A 124 -3.97 3.10 3.32
CA LEU A 124 -3.73 3.25 4.76
C LEU A 124 -3.12 2.00 5.37
N LEU A 125 -3.57 0.81 4.96
CA LEU A 125 -3.04 -0.46 5.45
C LEU A 125 -1.60 -0.67 5.01
N VAL A 126 -1.26 -0.40 3.74
CA VAL A 126 0.12 -0.51 3.23
C VAL A 126 1.04 0.45 3.98
N ILE A 127 0.62 1.70 4.19
CA ILE A 127 1.38 2.68 4.97
C ILE A 127 1.55 2.22 6.42
N ALA A 128 0.48 1.75 7.07
CA ALA A 128 0.51 1.29 8.45
C ALA A 128 1.46 0.10 8.63
N VAL A 129 1.44 -0.86 7.70
CA VAL A 129 2.36 -2.01 7.70
C VAL A 129 3.80 -1.55 7.49
N ALA A 130 4.06 -0.66 6.52
CA ALA A 130 5.41 -0.14 6.27
C ALA A 130 5.96 0.62 7.49
N VAL A 131 5.16 1.49 8.11
CA VAL A 131 5.55 2.20 9.35
C VAL A 131 5.77 1.19 10.48
N GLY A 132 4.83 0.28 10.69
CA GLY A 132 4.91 -0.74 11.75
C GLY A 132 6.18 -1.59 11.62
N LEU A 133 6.48 -2.08 10.43
CA LEU A 133 7.70 -2.85 10.18
C LEU A 133 8.95 -2.03 10.48
N LYS A 134 8.99 -0.74 10.15
CA LYS A 134 10.17 0.11 10.40
C LYS A 134 10.40 0.32 11.90
N PHE A 135 9.36 0.67 12.64
CA PHE A 135 9.47 0.98 14.07
C PHE A 135 9.61 -0.26 14.94
N PHE A 136 9.01 -1.39 14.55
CA PHE A 136 9.06 -2.63 15.34
C PHE A 136 10.11 -3.64 14.85
N HIS A 137 10.90 -3.31 13.82
CA HIS A 137 11.89 -4.22 13.22
C HIS A 137 12.78 -4.92 14.27
N GLY A 138 13.37 -4.17 15.21
CA GLY A 138 14.25 -4.73 16.23
C GLY A 138 13.52 -5.68 17.20
N ARG A 139 12.27 -5.36 17.57
CA ARG A 139 11.45 -6.23 18.43
C ARG A 139 11.02 -7.50 17.69
N LEU A 140 10.65 -7.37 16.42
CA LEU A 140 10.28 -8.49 15.55
C LEU A 140 11.47 -9.42 15.30
N ALA A 141 12.66 -8.86 15.04
CA ALA A 141 13.88 -9.63 14.86
C ALA A 141 14.26 -10.39 16.15
N ALA A 142 14.19 -9.73 17.30
CA ALA A 142 14.45 -10.37 18.59
C ALA A 142 13.42 -11.47 18.91
N LEU A 143 12.14 -11.22 18.63
CA LEU A 143 11.08 -12.23 18.77
C LEU A 143 11.34 -13.43 17.86
N TRP A 144 11.68 -13.18 16.59
CA TRP A 144 11.97 -14.21 15.61
C TRP A 144 13.16 -15.08 16.03
N GLN A 145 14.24 -14.45 16.51
CA GLN A 145 15.40 -15.18 17.03
C GLN A 145 15.02 -16.06 18.23
N ARG A 146 14.21 -15.56 19.17
CA ARG A 146 13.73 -16.35 20.32
C ARG A 146 12.86 -17.52 19.89
N LEU A 147 11.93 -17.31 18.96
CA LEU A 147 11.07 -18.36 18.43
C LEU A 147 11.87 -19.41 17.66
N SER A 148 12.84 -18.98 16.83
CA SER A 148 13.70 -19.89 16.08
C SER A 148 14.59 -20.72 17.01
N ALA A 149 15.14 -20.13 18.06
CA ALA A 149 15.95 -20.84 19.05
C ALA A 149 15.10 -21.85 19.84
N TRP A 150 13.91 -21.44 20.30
CA TRP A 150 12.96 -22.34 20.96
C TRP A 150 12.53 -23.49 20.05
N SER A 151 12.25 -23.19 18.77
CA SER A 151 11.84 -24.20 17.79
C SER A 151 12.95 -25.21 17.53
N SER A 152 14.19 -24.75 17.37
CA SER A 152 15.36 -25.63 17.20
C SER A 152 15.58 -26.53 18.41
N GLN A 153 15.35 -26.00 19.63
CA GLN A 153 15.45 -26.77 20.86
C GLN A 153 14.38 -27.86 20.98
N LYS A 154 13.17 -27.62 20.46
CA LYS A 154 12.01 -28.52 20.60
C LYS A 154 11.85 -29.51 19.45
N LEU A 155 12.15 -29.09 18.24
CA LEU A 155 11.88 -29.83 17.00
C LEU A 155 13.18 -30.29 16.30
N GLY A 156 14.34 -30.03 16.91
CA GLY A 156 15.64 -30.38 16.35
C GLY A 156 16.01 -29.53 15.13
N GLU A 157 16.85 -30.08 14.25
CA GLU A 157 17.39 -29.36 13.08
C GLU A 157 16.30 -28.87 12.11
N SER A 158 15.14 -29.54 12.06
CA SER A 158 13.99 -29.15 11.23
C SER A 158 13.14 -28.02 11.83
N GLY A 159 13.39 -27.63 13.08
CA GLY A 159 12.58 -26.64 13.81
C GLY A 159 12.44 -25.28 13.12
N PRO A 160 13.52 -24.66 12.60
CA PRO A 160 13.41 -23.39 11.87
C PRO A 160 12.55 -23.49 10.61
N MET A 161 12.63 -24.60 9.88
CA MET A 161 11.82 -24.83 8.67
C MET A 161 10.34 -24.96 9.02
N ILE A 162 10.00 -25.73 10.05
CA ILE A 162 8.60 -25.88 10.51
C ILE A 162 8.04 -24.54 11.00
N LEU A 163 8.83 -23.74 11.73
CA LEU A 163 8.42 -22.41 12.16
C LEU A 163 8.13 -21.48 10.97
N LEU A 164 8.95 -21.55 9.92
CA LEU A 164 8.75 -20.78 8.69
C LEU A 164 7.45 -21.18 7.97
N ILE A 165 7.16 -22.47 7.88
CA ILE A 165 5.91 -22.99 7.32
C ILE A 165 4.71 -22.47 8.12
N LEU A 166 4.74 -22.62 9.45
CA LEU A 166 3.66 -22.17 10.34
C LEU A 166 3.43 -20.66 10.26
N THR A 167 4.51 -19.87 10.24
CA THR A 167 4.38 -18.41 10.12
C THR A 167 3.89 -17.98 8.75
N THR A 168 4.18 -18.74 7.70
CA THR A 168 3.58 -18.52 6.37
C THR A 168 2.07 -18.74 6.41
N PHE A 169 1.60 -19.86 6.97
CA PHE A 169 0.16 -20.13 7.12
C PHE A 169 -0.54 -19.09 8.00
N LEU A 170 0.10 -18.68 9.11
CA LEU A 170 -0.43 -17.63 9.97
C LEU A 170 -0.54 -16.31 9.21
N THR A 171 0.47 -15.95 8.41
CA THR A 171 0.47 -14.72 7.60
C THR A 171 -0.66 -14.75 6.57
N LEU A 172 -0.87 -15.90 5.91
CA LEU A 172 -1.99 -16.09 4.98
C LEU A 172 -3.36 -15.99 5.69
N ALA A 173 -3.49 -16.56 6.88
CA ALA A 173 -4.72 -16.48 7.67
C ALA A 173 -5.02 -15.03 8.11
N VAL A 174 -3.98 -14.29 8.54
CA VAL A 174 -4.10 -12.86 8.87
C VAL A 174 -4.47 -12.05 7.63
N LEU A 175 -3.86 -12.34 6.47
CA LEU A 175 -4.20 -11.68 5.21
C LEU A 175 -5.66 -11.93 4.83
N PHE A 176 -6.13 -13.17 4.91
CA PHE A 176 -7.53 -13.52 4.66
C PHE A 176 -8.48 -12.79 5.63
N GLY A 177 -8.14 -12.77 6.93
CA GLY A 177 -8.89 -12.05 7.94
C GLY A 177 -8.93 -10.55 7.68
N LEU A 178 -7.82 -9.95 7.23
CA LEU A 178 -7.74 -8.54 6.83
C LEU A 178 -8.63 -8.26 5.63
N VAL A 179 -8.60 -9.09 4.58
CA VAL A 179 -9.49 -8.91 3.41
C VAL A 179 -10.96 -8.95 3.84
N ARG A 180 -11.34 -9.91 4.70
CA ARG A 180 -12.69 -9.97 5.26
C ARG A 180 -13.05 -8.74 6.10
N LEU A 181 -12.12 -8.25 6.92
CA LEU A 181 -12.33 -7.04 7.72
C LEU A 181 -12.55 -5.81 6.82
N ILE A 182 -11.75 -5.67 5.76
CA ILE A 182 -11.92 -4.58 4.78
C ILE A 182 -13.31 -4.66 4.16
N LEU A 183 -13.71 -5.84 3.67
CA LEU A 183 -15.03 -6.04 3.07
C LEU A 183 -16.15 -5.74 4.08
N PHE A 184 -16.03 -6.21 5.33
CA PHE A 184 -16.99 -5.94 6.40
C PHE A 184 -17.13 -4.44 6.73
N VAL A 185 -16.01 -3.74 6.94
CA VAL A 185 -16.00 -2.30 7.24
C VAL A 185 -16.67 -1.53 6.11
N VAL A 186 -16.41 -1.90 4.85
CA VAL A 186 -16.98 -1.19 3.71
C VAL A 186 -18.45 -1.52 3.50
N ILE A 187 -18.89 -2.77 3.67
CA ILE A 187 -20.33 -3.13 3.65
C ILE A 187 -21.12 -2.34 4.69
N LYS A 188 -20.55 -2.18 5.89
CA LYS A 188 -21.18 -1.37 6.94
C LYS A 188 -21.20 0.11 6.58
N ALA A 189 -20.13 0.63 5.98
CA ALA A 189 -20.03 2.02 5.56
C ALA A 189 -20.96 2.36 4.38
N SER A 190 -21.30 1.39 3.52
CA SER A 190 -22.27 1.57 2.43
C SER A 190 -23.73 1.58 2.91
N GLY A 191 -24.00 1.42 4.21
CA GLY A 191 -25.35 1.43 4.77
C GLY A 191 -26.17 0.18 4.47
N PHE A 192 -25.53 -0.89 3.99
CA PHE A 192 -26.20 -2.14 3.68
C PHE A 192 -26.55 -2.90 4.97
N GLN A 193 -27.83 -3.24 5.14
CA GLN A 193 -28.26 -4.22 6.13
C GLN A 193 -28.49 -5.55 5.43
N PRO A 194 -27.74 -6.61 5.75
CA PRO A 194 -28.12 -7.95 5.31
C PRO A 194 -29.46 -8.28 5.97
N TYR A 195 -30.47 -8.57 5.16
CA TYR A 195 -31.73 -9.12 5.63
C TYR A 195 -31.51 -10.43 6.40
#